data_AF-A0A392QSU3-F1
#
_entry.id   AF-A0A392QSU3-F1
#
_cell.length_a   1.000
_cell.length_b   1.000
_cell.length_c   1.000
_cell.angle_alpha   90.00
_cell.angle_beta   90.00
_cell.angle_gamma   90.00
#
_symmetry.space_group_name_H-M   'P 1'
#
loop_
_entity.id
_entity.type
_entity.pdbx_description
1 polymer ?
#
loop_
_entity_poly.entity_id
_entity_poly.type
_entity_poly.pdbx_seq_one_letter_code
_entity_poly.pdbx_strand_id
1 'polypeptide(L)'
;MSVITRVISILIVNEVVDEARRSNKELMLFKVDFGKAYDSVDWGYLDDVMGRMSFPTLWRKWIKECICMATASVLVNGSPTEEFPLEKGLRQGDPLSPFLFLLATEGLNVLMKALVESNLFTGYSIGYQDPITVSHLQFADDTLLLGVKSWANVRALRAV
;
A
#
# COMPACT_ATOMS: atom_id res chain seq x y z
N MET A 1 -16.87 2.19 -3.49
CA MET A 1 -16.11 0.98 -3.09
C MET A 1 -15.08 1.26 -1.99
N SER A 2 -15.34 2.20 -1.06
CA SER A 2 -14.36 2.64 -0.03
C SER A 2 -14.83 2.40 1.42
N VAL A 3 -16.14 2.51 1.70
CA VAL A 3 -16.65 2.40 3.08
C VAL A 3 -16.72 0.96 3.58
N ILE A 4 -17.24 0.02 2.78
CA ILE A 4 -17.47 -1.37 3.20
C ILE A 4 -16.16 -2.07 3.58
N THR A 5 -15.09 -1.81 2.85
CA THR A 5 -13.82 -2.52 3.03
C THR A 5 -12.93 -1.91 4.11
N ARG A 6 -13.06 -0.60 4.40
CA ARG A 6 -12.52 0.00 5.63
C ARG A 6 -13.07 -0.69 6.87
N VAL A 7 -14.37 -1.01 6.89
CA VAL A 7 -15.01 -1.72 8.00
C VAL A 7 -14.43 -3.13 8.18
N ILE A 8 -14.18 -3.86 7.10
CA ILE A 8 -13.58 -5.21 7.16
C ILE A 8 -12.19 -5.17 7.79
N SER A 9 -11.34 -4.23 7.36
CA SER A 9 -9.98 -4.10 7.88
C SER A 9 -9.98 -3.80 9.39
N ILE A 10 -10.87 -2.90 9.83
CA ILE A 10 -11.05 -2.57 11.25
C ILE A 10 -11.56 -3.78 12.04
N LEU A 11 -12.50 -4.55 11.48
CA LEU A 11 -13.06 -5.73 12.14
C LEU A 11 -12.00 -6.81 12.36
N ILE A 12 -11.16 -7.08 11.35
CA ILE A 12 -10.04 -8.03 11.46
C ILE A 12 -9.08 -7.57 12.57
N VAL A 13 -8.72 -6.29 12.58
CA VAL A 13 -7.78 -5.74 13.58
C VAL A 13 -8.35 -5.81 14.99
N ASN A 14 -9.64 -5.54 15.16
CA ASN A 14 -10.31 -5.68 16.45
C ASN A 14 -10.24 -7.13 16.94
N GLU A 15 -10.51 -8.11 16.08
CA GLU A 15 -10.39 -9.53 16.45
C GLU A 15 -8.95 -9.92 16.81
N VAL A 16 -7.96 -9.41 16.08
CA VAL A 16 -6.54 -9.63 16.39
C VAL A 16 -6.16 -9.04 17.76
N VAL A 17 -6.61 -7.83 18.04
CA VAL A 17 -6.36 -7.16 19.33
C VAL A 17 -7.04 -7.90 20.48
N ASP A 18 -8.27 -8.37 20.26
CA ASP A 18 -9.02 -9.13 21.26
C ASP A 18 -8.40 -10.51 21.52
N GLU A 19 -7.93 -11.22 20.49
CA GLU A 19 -7.18 -12.47 20.67
C GLU A 19 -5.87 -12.23 21.42
N ALA A 20 -5.10 -11.18 21.08
CA ALA A 20 -3.87 -10.85 21.79
C ALA A 20 -4.11 -10.62 23.29
N ARG A 21 -5.21 -9.91 23.61
CA ARG A 21 -5.63 -9.67 25.01
C ARG A 21 -6.03 -10.97 25.71
N ARG A 22 -6.87 -11.80 25.08
CA ARG A 22 -7.36 -13.06 25.67
C ARG A 22 -6.21 -14.06 25.89
N SER A 23 -5.27 -14.10 24.95
CA SER A 23 -4.12 -15.02 24.97
C SER A 23 -2.91 -14.46 25.73
N ASN A 24 -3.01 -13.25 26.28
CA ASN A 24 -1.91 -12.52 26.94
C ASN A 24 -0.62 -12.46 26.11
N LYS A 25 -0.76 -12.28 24.78
CA LYS A 25 0.35 -12.15 23.83
C LYS A 25 0.63 -10.67 23.55
N GLU A 26 1.91 -10.33 23.41
CA GLU A 26 2.29 -8.96 23.05
C GLU A 26 2.16 -8.71 21.53
N LEU A 27 1.26 -7.80 21.15
CA LEU A 27 1.02 -7.37 19.78
C LEU A 27 1.68 -6.01 19.50
N MET A 28 2.31 -5.90 18.33
CA MET A 28 2.66 -4.63 17.68
C MET A 28 1.69 -4.36 16.54
N LEU A 29 1.13 -3.14 16.53
CA LEU A 29 0.30 -2.63 15.45
C LEU A 29 0.87 -1.30 14.98
N PHE A 30 1.15 -1.18 13.67
CA PHE A 30 1.63 0.06 13.06
C PHE A 30 0.72 0.43 11.90
N LYS A 31 0.07 1.60 11.98
CA LYS A 31 -0.72 2.15 10.87
C LYS A 31 0.16 3.04 10.01
N VAL A 32 0.22 2.72 8.73
CA VAL A 32 0.85 3.52 7.67
C VAL A 32 -0.26 4.25 6.92
N ASP A 33 -0.08 5.55 6.74
CA ASP A 33 -0.95 6.40 5.95
C ASP A 33 -0.12 7.00 4.79
N PHE A 34 -0.57 6.76 3.56
CA PHE A 34 0.10 7.28 2.37
C PHE A 34 -0.36 8.71 2.10
N GLY A 35 0.41 9.68 2.58
CA GLY A 35 0.18 11.09 2.25
C GLY A 35 0.15 11.30 0.73
N LYS A 36 -0.98 11.82 0.21
CA LYS A 36 -1.20 12.03 -1.23
C LYS A 36 -0.89 10.77 -2.06
N ALA A 37 -1.49 9.66 -1.67
CA ALA A 37 -1.20 8.34 -2.22
C ALA A 37 -1.21 8.28 -3.76
N TYR A 38 -2.25 8.86 -4.38
CA TYR A 38 -2.36 8.93 -5.85
C TYR A 38 -1.29 9.83 -6.47
N ASP A 39 -1.07 11.03 -5.92
CA ASP A 39 -0.13 12.01 -6.47
C ASP A 39 1.35 11.57 -6.32
N SER A 40 1.60 10.58 -5.47
CA SER A 40 2.96 10.13 -5.12
C SER A 40 3.45 8.93 -5.94
N VAL A 41 2.58 8.31 -6.75
CA VAL A 41 2.95 7.13 -7.55
C VAL A 41 3.98 7.48 -8.61
N ASP A 42 5.18 6.91 -8.49
CA ASP A 42 6.22 7.02 -9.51
C ASP A 42 5.88 6.15 -10.73
N TRP A 43 5.94 6.75 -11.92
CA TRP A 43 5.57 6.08 -13.17
C TRP A 43 6.57 5.01 -13.61
N GLY A 44 7.86 5.20 -13.33
CA GLY A 44 8.90 4.23 -13.63
C GLY A 44 8.74 2.97 -12.78
N TYR A 45 8.55 3.16 -11.48
CA TYR A 45 8.23 2.09 -10.54
C TYR A 45 6.96 1.31 -10.96
N LEU A 46 5.90 2.01 -11.36
CA LEU A 46 4.67 1.35 -11.80
C LEU A 46 4.90 0.49 -13.06
N ASP A 47 5.65 0.98 -14.05
CA ASP A 47 6.03 0.20 -15.24
C ASP A 47 6.88 -1.03 -14.88
N ASP A 48 7.82 -0.88 -13.94
CA ASP A 48 8.65 -1.98 -13.44
C ASP A 48 7.80 -3.06 -12.76
N VAL A 49 6.85 -2.67 -11.90
CA VAL A 49 5.92 -3.61 -11.25
C VAL A 49 5.08 -4.34 -12.29
N MET A 50 4.48 -3.61 -13.22
CA MET A 50 3.71 -4.21 -14.33
C MET A 50 4.57 -5.18 -15.15
N GLY A 51 5.84 -4.83 -15.41
CA GLY A 51 6.80 -5.69 -16.09
C GLY A 51 7.06 -6.99 -15.32
N ARG A 52 7.26 -6.91 -14.00
CA ARG A 52 7.42 -8.09 -13.13
C ARG A 52 6.17 -8.96 -13.06
N MET A 53 4.98 -8.36 -13.17
CA MET A 53 3.70 -9.07 -13.28
C MET A 53 3.41 -9.61 -14.68
N SER A 54 4.38 -9.54 -15.60
CA SER A 54 4.28 -10.07 -16.98
C SER A 54 3.22 -9.37 -17.85
N PHE A 55 2.93 -8.10 -17.59
CA PHE A 55 2.06 -7.33 -18.48
C PHE A 55 2.73 -7.14 -19.85
N PRO A 56 1.99 -7.33 -20.96
CA PRO A 56 2.56 -7.15 -22.30
C PRO A 56 3.14 -5.75 -22.50
N THR A 57 4.27 -5.65 -23.21
CA THR A 57 4.95 -4.38 -23.48
C THR A 57 4.05 -3.35 -24.15
N LEU A 58 3.13 -3.78 -25.04
CA LEU A 58 2.17 -2.89 -25.67
C LEU A 58 1.20 -2.27 -24.66
N TRP A 59 0.68 -3.07 -23.74
CA TRP A 59 -0.20 -2.61 -22.66
C TRP A 59 0.49 -1.61 -21.75
N ARG A 60 1.73 -1.90 -21.35
CA ARG A 60 2.52 -0.98 -20.50
C ARG A 60 2.77 0.36 -21.20
N LYS A 61 3.06 0.35 -22.50
CA LYS A 61 3.19 1.58 -23.30
C LYS A 61 1.89 2.39 -23.30
N TRP A 62 0.73 1.76 -23.50
CA TRP A 62 -0.55 2.47 -23.46
C TRP A 62 -0.81 3.11 -22.10
N ILE A 63 -0.60 2.38 -21.01
CA ILE A 63 -0.74 2.93 -19.66
C ILE A 63 0.20 4.11 -19.43
N LYS A 64 1.47 3.99 -19.86
CA LYS A 64 2.45 5.07 -19.76
C LYS A 64 1.97 6.33 -20.49
N GLU A 65 1.51 6.21 -21.74
CA GLU A 65 0.95 7.36 -22.47
C GLU A 65 -0.26 7.97 -21.75
N CYS A 66 -1.16 7.14 -21.20
CA CYS A 66 -2.32 7.63 -20.46
C CYS A 66 -1.95 8.45 -19.21
N ILE A 67 -0.92 8.04 -18.47
CA ILE A 67 -0.54 8.71 -17.21
C ILE A 67 0.43 9.88 -17.42
N CYS A 68 1.30 9.83 -18.45
CA CYS A 68 2.35 10.82 -18.67
C CYS A 68 1.88 12.10 -19.38
N MET A 69 0.70 12.09 -20.00
CA MET A 69 0.16 13.25 -20.72
C MET A 69 -0.48 14.31 -19.82
N ALA A 70 -0.50 14.10 -18.50
CA ALA A 70 -1.18 15.00 -17.58
C ALA A 70 -0.36 16.28 -17.33
N THR A 71 -1.01 17.44 -17.50
CA THR A 71 -0.52 18.75 -17.08
C THR A 71 -1.34 19.27 -15.89
N ALA A 72 -0.76 20.21 -15.15
CA ALA A 72 -1.42 20.91 -14.06
C ALA A 72 -1.11 22.42 -14.10
N SER A 73 -1.95 23.21 -13.46
CA SER A 73 -1.72 24.63 -13.20
C SER A 73 -2.04 24.95 -11.74
N VAL A 74 -1.44 26.01 -11.21
CA VAL A 74 -1.74 26.50 -9.86
C VAL A 74 -2.75 27.64 -9.98
N LEU A 75 -3.79 27.62 -9.15
CA LEU A 75 -4.72 28.75 -9.06
C LEU A 75 -4.15 29.81 -8.11
N VAL A 76 -3.86 31.01 -8.62
CA VAL A 76 -3.45 32.18 -7.85
C VAL A 76 -4.57 33.20 -7.89
N ASN A 77 -5.18 33.50 -6.73
CA ASN A 77 -6.35 34.38 -6.62
C ASN A 77 -7.51 33.96 -7.56
N GLY A 78 -7.70 32.65 -7.75
CA GLY A 78 -8.73 32.09 -8.63
C GLY A 78 -8.41 32.12 -10.12
N SER A 79 -7.26 32.66 -10.53
CA SER A 79 -6.78 32.62 -11.91
C SER A 79 -5.71 31.54 -12.09
N PRO A 80 -5.77 30.70 -13.14
CA PRO A 80 -4.75 29.68 -13.39
C PRO A 80 -3.43 30.31 -13.87
N THR A 81 -2.32 29.74 -13.39
CA THR A 81 -0.98 29.98 -13.97
C THR A 81 -0.82 29.26 -15.30
N GLU A 82 0.34 29.42 -15.93
CA GLU A 82 0.78 28.54 -17.01
C GLU A 82 0.76 27.07 -16.58
N GLU A 83 0.44 26.20 -17.53
CA GLU A 83 0.45 24.76 -17.33
C GLU A 83 1.88 24.22 -17.31
N PHE A 84 2.10 23.21 -16.46
CA PHE A 84 3.34 22.46 -16.40
C PHE A 84 3.04 20.96 -16.44
N PRO A 85 3.94 20.13 -17.01
CA PRO A 85 3.77 18.69 -17.03
C PRO A 85 3.90 18.11 -15.62
N LEU A 86 3.13 17.07 -15.33
CA LEU A 86 3.35 16.22 -14.17
C LEU A 86 4.50 15.24 -14.46
N GLU A 87 5.21 14.83 -13.42
CA GLU A 87 6.30 13.84 -13.52
C GLU A 87 5.97 12.53 -12.81
N LYS A 88 4.90 12.53 -12.02
CA LYS A 88 4.41 11.40 -11.24
C LYS A 88 2.94 11.59 -10.87
N GLY A 89 2.36 10.53 -10.35
CA GLY A 89 1.03 10.51 -9.79
C GLY A 89 -0.03 9.96 -10.74
N LEU A 90 -1.17 9.60 -10.16
CA LEU A 90 -2.33 9.07 -10.86
C LEU A 90 -3.49 10.05 -10.70
N ARG A 91 -4.23 10.31 -11.78
CA ARG A 91 -5.31 11.29 -11.77
C ARG A 91 -6.51 10.76 -10.98
N GLN A 92 -6.89 11.43 -9.90
CA GLN A 92 -8.12 11.09 -9.19
C GLN A 92 -9.35 11.32 -10.09
N GLY A 93 -10.31 10.39 -10.04
CA GLY A 93 -11.49 10.39 -10.91
C GLY A 93 -11.28 9.74 -12.27
N ASP A 94 -10.04 9.39 -12.65
CA ASP A 94 -9.77 8.51 -13.78
C ASP A 94 -10.19 7.06 -13.43
N PRO A 95 -11.00 6.39 -14.27
CA PRO A 95 -11.41 5.00 -14.04
C PRO A 95 -10.26 3.99 -13.86
N LEU A 96 -9.08 4.24 -14.44
CA LEU A 96 -7.91 3.35 -14.36
C LEU A 96 -7.08 3.57 -13.09
N SER A 97 -7.05 4.79 -12.56
CA SER A 97 -6.21 5.15 -11.42
C SER A 97 -6.36 4.22 -10.20
N PRO A 98 -7.57 3.79 -9.79
CA PRO A 98 -7.69 2.86 -8.66
C PRO A 98 -7.00 1.52 -8.91
N PHE A 99 -7.07 0.99 -10.13
CA PHE A 99 -6.42 -0.27 -10.47
C PHE A 99 -4.90 -0.11 -10.52
N LEU A 100 -4.40 0.97 -11.14
CA LEU A 100 -2.98 1.26 -11.20
C LEU A 100 -2.38 1.50 -9.80
N PHE A 101 -3.14 2.12 -8.90
CA PHE A 101 -2.74 2.29 -7.51
C PHE A 101 -2.59 0.94 -6.79
N LEU A 102 -3.51 -0.01 -7.02
CA LEU A 102 -3.38 -1.36 -6.45
C LEU A 102 -2.09 -2.05 -6.90
N LEU A 103 -1.75 -1.93 -8.19
CA LEU A 103 -0.48 -2.45 -8.71
C LEU A 103 0.71 -1.78 -8.02
N ALA A 104 0.69 -0.45 -7.86
CA ALA A 104 1.75 0.26 -7.15
C ALA A 104 1.91 -0.24 -5.70
N THR A 105 0.81 -0.50 -4.99
CA THR A 105 0.84 -1.00 -3.60
C THR A 105 1.28 -2.47 -3.48
N GLU A 106 1.22 -3.26 -4.55
CA GLU A 106 1.63 -4.67 -4.55
C GLU A 106 3.11 -4.83 -4.21
N GLY A 107 3.96 -3.85 -4.55
CA GLY A 107 5.37 -3.90 -4.16
C GLY A 107 5.56 -3.91 -2.64
N LEU A 108 4.69 -3.24 -1.87
CA LEU A 108 4.73 -3.30 -0.40
C LEU A 108 4.31 -4.69 0.12
N ASN A 109 3.31 -5.32 -0.48
CA ASN A 109 2.94 -6.72 -0.16
C ASN A 109 4.14 -7.66 -0.38
N VAL A 110 4.81 -7.53 -1.52
CA VAL A 110 6.00 -8.33 -1.85
C VAL A 110 7.15 -8.06 -0.89
N LEU A 111 7.43 -6.80 -0.55
CA LEU A 111 8.47 -6.42 0.41
C LEU A 111 8.20 -7.00 1.80
N MET A 112 6.96 -6.88 2.29
CA MET A 112 6.59 -7.43 3.59
C MET A 112 6.67 -8.96 3.64
N LYS A 113 6.26 -9.65 2.57
CA LYS A 113 6.43 -11.11 2.45
C LYS A 113 7.90 -11.50 2.48
N ALA A 114 8.74 -10.82 1.70
CA ALA A 114 10.18 -11.08 1.66
C ALA A 114 10.85 -10.86 3.02
N LEU A 115 10.45 -9.84 3.78
CA LEU A 115 10.93 -9.60 5.14
C LEU A 115 10.54 -10.72 6.12
N VAL A 116 9.32 -11.25 5.99
CA VAL A 116 8.86 -12.38 6.81
C VAL A 116 9.61 -13.66 6.46
N GLU A 117 9.71 -13.99 5.16
CA GLU A 117 10.44 -15.16 4.67
C GLU A 117 11.92 -15.13 5.04
N SER A 118 12.52 -13.93 5.06
CA SER A 118 13.92 -13.73 5.46
C SER A 118 14.12 -13.69 6.98
N ASN A 119 13.06 -13.91 7.78
CA ASN A 119 13.06 -13.80 9.25
C ASN A 119 13.52 -12.42 9.78
N LEU A 120 13.41 -11.38 8.96
CA LEU A 120 13.72 -9.99 9.34
C LEU A 120 12.53 -9.32 10.02
N PHE A 121 11.31 -9.79 9.73
CA PHE A 121 10.08 -9.36 10.37
C PHE A 121 9.28 -10.57 10.84
N THR A 122 8.86 -10.59 12.10
CA THR A 122 8.01 -11.66 12.65
C THR A 122 6.58 -11.16 12.76
N GLY A 123 5.70 -11.72 11.91
CA GLY A 123 4.26 -11.45 11.91
C GLY A 123 3.56 -11.91 13.18
N TYR A 124 2.28 -11.58 13.30
CA TYR A 124 1.45 -11.97 14.44
C TYR A 124 0.67 -13.26 14.14
N SER A 125 0.79 -14.28 14.99
CA SER A 125 0.12 -15.58 14.79
C SER A 125 -1.16 -15.71 15.62
N ILE A 126 -2.27 -15.94 14.93
CA ILE A 126 -3.62 -16.04 15.48
C ILE A 126 -4.06 -17.51 15.51
N GLY A 127 -4.67 -17.93 16.61
CA GLY A 127 -5.17 -19.30 16.79
C GLY A 127 -4.18 -20.22 17.51
N TYR A 128 -4.68 -21.39 17.91
CA TYR A 128 -3.93 -22.40 18.67
C TYR A 128 -3.62 -23.65 17.84
N GLN A 129 -4.58 -24.12 17.04
CA GLN A 129 -4.43 -25.23 16.11
C GLN A 129 -4.33 -24.66 14.71
N ASP A 130 -3.22 -24.91 14.01
CA ASP A 130 -2.88 -24.35 12.70
C ASP A 130 -2.91 -22.80 12.67
N PRO A 131 -1.96 -22.14 13.34
CA PRO A 131 -1.99 -20.70 13.51
C PRO A 131 -1.77 -19.95 12.20
N ILE A 132 -2.64 -18.98 11.93
CA ILE A 132 -2.52 -18.10 10.76
C ILE A 132 -1.64 -16.92 11.15
N THR A 133 -0.57 -16.69 10.38
CA THR A 133 0.32 -15.54 10.61
C THR A 133 -0.07 -14.38 9.72
N VAL A 134 -0.32 -13.22 10.34
CA VAL A 134 -0.66 -11.96 9.68
C VAL A 134 0.49 -10.98 9.91
N SER A 135 1.10 -10.50 8.83
CA SER A 135 2.16 -9.48 8.90
C SER A 135 1.69 -8.09 8.46
N HIS A 136 0.69 -8.04 7.58
CA HIS A 136 0.13 -6.79 7.09
C HIS A 136 -1.30 -6.99 6.57
N LEU A 137 -2.08 -5.91 6.59
CA LEU A 137 -3.40 -5.78 5.98
C LEU A 137 -3.37 -4.51 5.15
N GLN A 138 -3.59 -4.63 3.85
CA GLN A 138 -3.62 -3.49 2.93
C GLN A 138 -5.03 -3.33 2.37
N PHE A 139 -5.56 -2.12 2.50
CA PHE A 139 -6.79 -1.75 1.83
C PHE A 139 -6.71 -0.32 1.30
N ALA A 140 -6.62 -0.19 -0.03
CA ALA A 140 -6.43 1.10 -0.69
C ALA A 140 -5.26 1.87 -0.05
N ASP A 141 -5.53 3.07 0.48
CA ASP A 141 -4.58 3.96 1.14
C ASP A 141 -4.26 3.58 2.59
N ASP A 142 -5.08 2.76 3.24
CA ASP A 142 -4.84 2.30 4.60
C ASP A 142 -3.98 1.03 4.60
N THR A 143 -2.80 1.09 5.22
CA THR A 143 -1.96 -0.09 5.46
C THR A 143 -1.72 -0.27 6.95
N LEU A 144 -1.99 -1.48 7.44
CA LEU A 144 -1.72 -1.88 8.82
C LEU A 144 -0.66 -2.96 8.81
N LEU A 145 0.39 -2.79 9.61
CA LEU A 145 1.45 -3.76 9.81
C LEU A 145 1.29 -4.37 11.20
N LEU A 146 1.32 -5.69 11.28
CA LEU A 146 1.06 -6.47 12.49
C LEU A 146 2.24 -7.38 12.76
N GLY A 147 2.70 -7.44 14.00
CA GLY A 147 3.81 -8.30 14.35
C GLY A 147 3.89 -8.55 15.85
N VAL A 148 4.82 -9.40 16.24
CA VAL A 148 5.19 -9.50 17.66
C VAL A 148 5.84 -8.20 18.13
N LYS A 149 5.64 -7.83 19.39
CA LYS A 149 6.28 -6.65 19.98
C LYS A 149 7.78 -6.88 20.12
N SER A 150 8.58 -6.32 19.21
CA SER A 150 10.03 -6.38 19.28
C SER A 150 10.70 -5.17 18.63
N TRP A 151 11.86 -4.76 19.15
CA TRP A 151 12.67 -3.72 18.50
C TRP A 151 13.21 -4.16 17.14
N ALA A 152 13.39 -5.47 16.92
CA ALA A 152 13.75 -6.01 15.61
C ALA A 152 12.68 -5.67 14.57
N ASN A 153 11.40 -5.93 14.89
CA ASN A 153 10.28 -5.57 14.03
C ASN A 153 10.21 -4.05 13.77
N VAL A 154 10.36 -3.20 14.81
CA VAL A 154 10.38 -1.73 14.61
C VAL A 154 11.47 -1.32 13.62
N ARG A 155 12.67 -1.90 13.73
CA ARG A 155 13.80 -1.56 12.85
C ARG A 155 13.59 -2.08 11.44
N ALA A 156 13.02 -3.28 11.29
CA ALA A 156 12.69 -3.85 9.99
C ALA A 156 11.73 -2.96 9.21
N LEU A 157 10.75 -2.36 9.89
CA LEU A 157 9.82 -1.41 9.28
C LEU A 157 10.45 -0.08 8.82
N ARG A 158 11.68 0.26 9.26
CA ARG A 158 12.40 1.44 8.72
C ARG A 158 13.04 1.17 7.36
N ALA A 159 13.19 -0.10 6.99
CA ALA A 159 13.76 -0.52 5.71
C ALA A 159 12.68 -0.71 4.62
N VAL A 160 11.41 -0.59 5.01
CA VAL A 160 10.23 -0.58 4.16
C VAL A 160 9.89 0.86 3.80
#